data_AF-A0A2K8Z670-F1
#
_entry.id   AF-A0A2K8Z670-F1
#
_cell.length_a   1.000
_cell.length_b   1.000
_cell.length_c   1.000
_cell.angle_alpha   90.00
_cell.angle_beta   90.00
_cell.angle_gamma   90.00
#
_symmetry.space_group_name_H-M   'P 1'
#
loop_
_entity.id
_entity.type
_entity.pdbx_description
1 polymer ?
#
loop_
_entity_poly.entity_id
_entity_poly.type
_entity_poly.pdbx_seq_one_letter_code
_entity_poly.pdbx_strand_id
1 'polypeptide(L)'
;MAKSTTTAAATPAVSSSLKPYQKLNEQTGEVINKYKYLEGHPRQYRFDAKEGVFNINGTDKVGRTLTFQPIAWRIFNDNILNMGTKNWAEIFFIDEKDCVSSVLFHGYSVDNIFRLIEPLYYDDLTLADVLITAIAEKKEYTKIQPKGVYYIATFSYKMGDVAKSTELKQFSSEVKIFRQETLTDIASVKTAFNFYNPLLQGEALEALPEGVAYSGVRDAVEEVYQIGNGEA
;
A
#
# COMPACT_ATOMS: atom_id res chain seq x y z
N MET A 1 33.60 2.46 63.81
CA MET A 1 33.61 1.75 62.51
C MET A 1 32.16 1.59 62.06
N ALA A 2 31.69 2.46 61.17
CA ALA A 2 30.34 2.38 60.60
C ALA A 2 30.43 1.71 59.23
N LYS A 3 29.78 0.56 59.07
CA LYS A 3 29.61 -0.10 57.76
C LYS A 3 28.31 0.42 57.14
N SER A 4 28.45 1.27 56.12
CA SER A 4 27.34 1.63 55.23
C SER A 4 27.04 0.46 54.30
N THR A 5 25.82 -0.05 54.38
CA THR A 5 25.29 -1.05 53.45
C THR A 5 24.55 -0.30 52.35
N THR A 6 25.18 -0.19 51.18
CA THR A 6 24.55 0.37 49.98
C THR A 6 23.69 -0.72 49.33
N THR A 7 22.37 -0.56 49.39
CA THR A 7 21.41 -1.39 48.66
C THR A 7 21.41 -0.97 47.19
N ALA A 8 21.88 -1.84 46.29
CA ALA A 8 21.77 -1.63 44.86
C ALA A 8 20.31 -1.80 44.43
N ALA A 9 19.77 -0.79 43.74
CA ALA A 9 18.44 -0.84 43.14
C ALA A 9 18.45 -1.85 41.98
N ALA A 10 17.52 -2.81 42.03
CA ALA A 10 17.31 -3.76 40.95
C ALA A 10 16.54 -3.07 39.80
N THR A 11 17.16 -3.01 38.63
CA THR A 11 16.49 -2.64 37.37
C THR A 11 15.52 -3.77 36.99
N PRO A 12 14.24 -3.49 36.69
CA PRO A 12 13.33 -4.53 36.22
C PRO A 12 13.75 -4.94 34.80
N ALA A 13 14.10 -6.21 34.63
CA ALA A 13 14.33 -6.81 33.32
C ALA A 13 12.99 -6.98 32.59
N VAL A 14 12.70 -6.08 31.66
CA VAL A 14 11.60 -6.28 30.70
C VAL A 14 12.12 -7.24 29.63
N SER A 15 11.89 -8.54 29.81
CA SER A 15 12.09 -9.53 28.75
C SER A 15 10.93 -9.49 27.76
N SER A 16 10.75 -8.38 27.04
CA SER A 16 9.94 -8.40 25.82
C SER A 16 10.83 -8.89 24.69
N SER A 17 10.58 -10.11 24.19
CA SER A 17 11.21 -10.58 22.96
C SER A 17 10.91 -9.56 21.85
N LEU A 18 11.97 -8.99 21.25
CA LEU A 18 11.83 -8.05 20.13
C LEU A 18 11.00 -8.68 19.01
N LYS A 19 10.10 -7.90 18.41
CA LYS A 19 9.42 -8.34 17.19
C LYS A 19 10.44 -8.51 16.05
N PRO A 20 10.16 -9.37 15.05
CA PRO A 20 11.08 -9.61 13.95
C PRO A 20 11.51 -8.34 13.21
N TYR A 21 10.67 -7.30 13.14
CA TYR A 21 10.98 -6.02 12.49
C TYR A 21 11.57 -4.96 13.44
N GLN A 22 11.88 -5.30 14.69
CA GLN A 22 12.44 -4.40 15.70
C GLN A 22 13.92 -4.68 15.97
N LYS A 23 14.63 -3.66 16.46
CA LYS A 23 16.01 -3.73 16.94
C LYS A 23 16.21 -2.80 18.13
N LEU A 24 17.23 -3.06 18.94
CA LEU A 24 17.65 -2.14 20.00
C LEU A 24 18.50 -1.03 19.38
N ASN A 25 18.21 0.22 19.72
CA ASN A 25 19.10 1.33 19.43
C ASN A 25 20.29 1.27 20.41
N GLU A 26 21.49 1.05 19.88
CA GLU A 26 22.70 0.90 20.70
C GLU A 26 23.06 2.16 21.51
N GLN A 27 22.62 3.34 21.07
CA GLN A 27 22.93 4.61 21.72
C GLN A 27 21.91 4.98 22.81
N THR A 28 20.62 4.70 22.58
CA THR A 28 19.55 5.09 23.52
C THR A 28 19.03 3.94 24.37
N GLY A 29 19.30 2.69 23.97
CA GLY A 29 18.71 1.50 24.59
C GLY A 29 17.22 1.33 24.27
N GLU A 30 16.66 2.12 23.36
CA GLU A 30 15.24 2.04 23.00
C GLU A 30 14.99 1.00 21.90
N VAL A 31 13.82 0.38 21.94
CA VAL A 31 13.37 -0.51 20.86
C VAL A 31 12.86 0.33 19.70
N ILE A 32 13.47 0.18 18.53
CA ILE A 32 13.10 0.89 17.30
C ILE A 32 12.77 -0.09 16.18
N ASN A 33 11.97 0.37 15.21
CA ASN A 33 11.73 -0.41 13.99
C ASN A 33 13.00 -0.42 13.11
N LYS A 34 13.24 -1.55 12.45
CA LYS A 34 14.29 -1.70 11.43
C LYS A 34 14.02 -0.79 10.23
N TYR A 35 12.74 -0.65 9.87
CA TYR A 35 12.28 0.11 8.72
C TYR A 35 11.99 1.57 9.08
N LYS A 36 12.53 2.48 8.28
CA LYS A 36 12.31 3.92 8.37
C LYS A 36 11.02 4.28 7.64
N TYR A 37 10.17 5.03 8.31
CA TYR A 37 8.94 5.51 7.73
C TYR A 37 8.57 6.84 8.35
N LEU A 38 8.44 7.87 7.51
CA LEU A 38 7.77 9.10 7.88
C LEU A 38 6.29 8.89 7.56
N GLU A 39 5.45 8.78 8.59
CA GLU A 39 4.04 8.44 8.44
C GLU A 39 3.34 9.35 7.41
N GLY A 40 2.65 8.76 6.44
CA GLY A 40 1.98 9.47 5.34
C GLY A 40 2.91 9.95 4.21
N HIS A 41 4.22 9.82 4.36
CA HIS A 41 5.24 10.29 3.41
C HIS A 41 6.23 9.18 3.02
N PRO A 42 5.77 8.09 2.37
CA PRO A 42 6.65 7.05 1.86
C PRO A 42 7.60 7.64 0.79
N ARG A 43 8.78 7.03 0.64
CA ARG A 43 9.70 7.40 -0.45
C ARG A 43 9.05 7.09 -1.80
N GLN A 44 9.05 8.06 -2.72
CA GLN A 44 8.24 7.95 -3.93
C GLN A 44 9.02 7.32 -5.08
N TYR A 45 8.68 6.08 -5.42
CA TYR A 45 9.04 5.49 -6.70
C TYR A 45 7.96 5.85 -7.72
N ARG A 46 8.38 6.25 -8.92
CA ARG A 46 7.48 6.63 -10.01
C ARG A 46 7.79 5.80 -11.24
N PHE A 47 6.73 5.34 -11.91
CA PHE A 47 6.83 4.77 -13.24
C PHE A 47 6.55 5.85 -14.28
N ASP A 48 7.57 6.27 -15.02
CA ASP A 48 7.40 7.17 -16.16
C ASP A 48 6.98 6.35 -17.39
N ALA A 49 5.67 6.36 -17.69
CA ALA A 49 5.11 5.66 -18.84
C ALA A 49 5.45 6.29 -20.20
N LYS A 50 6.03 7.51 -20.23
CA LYS A 50 6.51 8.15 -21.47
C LYS A 50 7.92 7.67 -21.80
N GLU A 51 8.82 7.64 -20.82
CA GLU A 51 10.19 7.17 -21.01
C GLU A 51 10.36 5.66 -20.84
N GLY A 52 9.43 4.99 -20.16
CA GLY A 52 9.53 3.57 -19.81
C GLY A 52 10.57 3.30 -18.73
N VAL A 53 10.68 4.20 -17.75
CA VAL A 53 11.73 4.17 -16.71
C VAL A 53 11.11 4.39 -15.34
N PHE A 54 11.58 3.63 -14.35
CA PHE A 54 11.34 3.88 -12.95
C PHE A 54 12.34 4.90 -12.41
N ASN A 55 11.86 5.82 -11.59
CA ASN A 55 12.69 6.80 -10.91
C ASN A 55 12.26 6.99 -9.46
N ILE A 56 13.14 7.60 -8.68
CA ILE A 56 12.86 7.98 -7.29
C ILE A 56 12.69 9.49 -7.25
N ASN A 57 11.60 9.95 -6.64
CA ASN A 57 11.23 11.35 -6.46
C ASN A 57 11.19 12.19 -7.76
N GLY A 58 11.09 11.56 -8.94
CA GLY A 58 11.10 12.25 -10.22
C GLY A 58 12.48 12.49 -10.82
N THR A 59 13.58 12.16 -10.13
CA THR A 59 14.94 12.50 -10.56
C THR A 59 15.85 11.30 -10.76
N ASP A 60 15.90 10.40 -9.78
CA ASP A 60 16.95 9.37 -9.74
C ASP A 60 16.47 8.15 -10.52
N LYS A 61 16.97 7.97 -11.75
CA LYS A 61 16.60 6.83 -12.61
C LYS A 61 17.08 5.51 -12.00
N VAL A 62 16.13 4.61 -11.75
CA VAL A 62 16.38 3.23 -11.27
C VAL A 62 16.62 2.29 -12.44
N GLY A 63 15.92 2.51 -13.56
CA GLY A 63 16.03 1.70 -14.77
C GLY A 63 14.66 1.29 -15.30
N ARG A 64 14.62 0.27 -16.17
CA ARG A 64 13.36 -0.21 -16.80
C ARG A 64 12.65 -1.30 -16.02
N THR A 65 13.23 -1.73 -14.91
CA THR A 65 12.75 -2.82 -14.08
C THR A 65 12.77 -2.39 -12.62
N LEU A 66 11.75 -2.76 -11.86
CA LEU A 66 11.67 -2.56 -10.42
C LEU A 66 11.22 -3.88 -9.77
N THR A 67 12.03 -4.40 -8.85
CA THR A 67 11.71 -5.63 -8.10
C THR A 67 11.48 -5.28 -6.63
N PHE A 68 10.35 -5.73 -6.07
CA PHE A 68 9.93 -5.38 -4.71
C PHE A 68 8.97 -6.41 -4.14
N GLN A 69 8.93 -6.51 -2.81
CA GLN A 69 7.91 -7.29 -2.10
C GLN A 69 6.88 -6.33 -1.50
N PRO A 70 5.62 -6.38 -1.96
CA PRO A 70 4.53 -5.59 -1.40
C PRO A 70 4.35 -5.85 0.10
N ILE A 71 4.12 -4.78 0.86
CA ILE A 71 3.80 -4.86 2.30
C ILE A 71 2.40 -4.31 2.61
N ALA A 72 1.92 -3.39 1.77
CA ALA A 72 0.57 -2.86 1.78
C ALA A 72 0.19 -2.41 0.37
N TRP A 73 -1.10 -2.37 0.06
CA TRP A 73 -1.58 -1.81 -1.20
C TRP A 73 -3.04 -1.39 -1.13
N ARG A 74 -3.44 -0.59 -2.10
CA ARG A 74 -4.83 -0.39 -2.48
C ARG A 74 -4.97 -0.32 -4.00
N ILE A 75 -6.07 -0.86 -4.50
CA ILE A 75 -6.53 -0.65 -5.86
C ILE A 75 -7.86 0.09 -5.79
N PHE A 76 -7.96 1.22 -6.47
CA PHE A 76 -9.05 2.17 -6.26
C PHE A 76 -9.31 3.00 -7.52
N ASN A 77 -10.50 3.62 -7.60
CA ASN A 77 -10.82 4.60 -8.63
C ASN A 77 -10.94 5.98 -7.99
N ASP A 78 -10.23 6.95 -8.58
CA ASP A 78 -10.20 8.32 -8.06
C ASP A 78 -9.56 9.29 -9.08
N ASN A 79 -9.80 10.58 -8.86
CA ASN A 79 -9.11 11.68 -9.51
C ASN A 79 -8.05 12.27 -8.57
N ILE A 80 -6.86 11.71 -8.61
CA ILE A 80 -5.69 12.19 -7.87
C ILE A 80 -4.66 12.80 -8.82
N LEU A 81 -3.78 13.65 -8.26
CA LEU A 81 -2.64 14.24 -8.97
C LEU A 81 -3.02 15.05 -10.23
N ASN A 82 -4.25 15.55 -10.31
CA ASN A 82 -4.80 16.28 -11.46
C ASN A 82 -4.72 15.49 -12.80
N MET A 83 -4.88 14.16 -12.74
CA MET A 83 -4.81 13.30 -13.93
C MET A 83 -6.20 12.84 -14.45
N GLY A 84 -7.28 13.33 -13.84
CA GLY A 84 -8.65 12.86 -14.07
C GLY A 84 -8.92 11.53 -13.39
N THR A 85 -10.18 11.10 -13.39
CA THR A 85 -10.58 9.82 -12.79
C THR A 85 -9.91 8.64 -13.50
N LYS A 86 -9.17 7.82 -12.75
CA LYS A 86 -8.53 6.61 -13.24
C LYS A 86 -8.65 5.47 -12.24
N ASN A 87 -8.43 4.27 -12.73
CA ASN A 87 -8.11 3.12 -11.92
C ASN A 87 -6.62 3.17 -11.54
N TRP A 88 -6.33 3.09 -10.25
CA TRP A 88 -5.01 3.21 -9.64
C TRP A 88 -4.66 1.93 -8.88
N ALA A 89 -3.40 1.53 -8.93
CA ALA A 89 -2.81 0.57 -8.01
C ALA A 89 -1.66 1.25 -7.29
N GLU A 90 -1.82 1.48 -5.99
CA GLU A 90 -0.78 2.01 -5.11
C GLU A 90 -0.23 0.88 -4.27
N ILE A 91 1.07 0.62 -4.40
CA ILE A 91 1.74 -0.48 -3.71
C ILE A 91 2.88 0.08 -2.88
N PHE A 92 2.95 -0.36 -1.63
CA PHE A 92 3.97 0.00 -0.67
C PHE A 92 4.92 -1.18 -0.46
N PHE A 93 6.20 -0.88 -0.26
CA PHE A 93 7.26 -1.87 -0.05
C PHE A 93 8.40 -1.28 0.79
N ILE A 94 9.33 -2.12 1.23
CA ILE A 94 10.59 -1.67 1.85
C ILE A 94 11.68 -1.63 0.77
N ASP A 95 12.32 -0.48 0.59
CA ASP A 95 13.42 -0.34 -0.38
C ASP A 95 14.77 -0.84 0.17
N GLU A 96 15.80 -0.79 -0.69
CA GLU A 96 17.18 -1.14 -0.37
C GLU A 96 17.83 -0.32 0.77
N LYS A 97 17.19 0.78 1.18
CA LYS A 97 17.63 1.64 2.27
C LYS A 97 16.80 1.43 3.54
N ASP A 98 16.02 0.36 3.61
CA ASP A 98 15.06 0.06 4.67
C ASP A 98 13.99 1.17 4.84
N CYS A 99 13.64 1.89 3.78
CA CYS A 99 12.59 2.90 3.82
C CYS A 99 11.27 2.34 3.29
N VAL A 100 10.17 2.62 3.99
CA VAL A 100 8.83 2.45 3.42
C VAL A 100 8.71 3.35 2.19
N SER A 101 8.43 2.73 1.07
CA SER A 101 8.40 3.31 -0.26
C SER A 101 7.08 2.98 -0.94
N SER A 102 6.65 3.82 -1.88
CA SER A 102 5.42 3.61 -2.65
C SER A 102 5.69 3.71 -4.13
N VAL A 103 5.05 2.86 -4.92
CA VAL A 103 4.96 2.99 -6.38
C VAL A 103 3.49 3.01 -6.80
N LEU A 104 3.16 3.88 -7.75
CA LEU A 104 1.80 4.09 -8.24
C LEU A 104 1.72 3.72 -9.72
N PHE A 105 0.74 2.90 -10.07
CA PHE A 105 0.42 2.51 -11.45
C PHE A 105 -1.01 2.91 -11.81
N HIS A 106 -1.28 3.12 -13.10
CA HIS A 106 -2.61 3.40 -13.61
C HIS A 106 -2.84 2.76 -14.98
N GLY A 107 -4.09 2.75 -15.44
CA GLY A 107 -4.48 2.23 -16.76
C GLY A 107 -4.12 0.75 -16.93
N TYR A 108 -3.61 0.37 -18.12
CA TYR A 108 -3.29 -1.02 -18.45
C TYR A 108 -2.31 -1.71 -17.49
N SER A 109 -1.48 -0.95 -16.76
CA SER A 109 -0.61 -1.52 -15.73
C SER A 109 -1.39 -2.07 -14.54
N VAL A 110 -2.53 -1.48 -14.19
CA VAL A 110 -3.39 -1.99 -13.12
C VAL A 110 -4.04 -3.32 -13.53
N ASP A 111 -4.49 -3.43 -14.78
CA ASP A 111 -5.07 -4.67 -15.30
C ASP A 111 -4.05 -5.82 -15.27
N ASN A 112 -2.77 -5.52 -15.56
CA ASN A 112 -1.69 -6.51 -15.47
C ASN A 112 -1.40 -6.95 -14.03
N ILE A 113 -1.61 -6.08 -13.03
CA ILE A 113 -1.50 -6.47 -11.61
C ILE A 113 -2.62 -7.43 -11.22
N PHE A 114 -3.86 -7.18 -11.67
CA PHE A 114 -4.99 -8.07 -11.37
C PHE A 114 -4.77 -9.50 -11.89
N ARG A 115 -4.21 -9.64 -13.10
CA ARG A 115 -3.85 -10.97 -13.65
C ARG A 115 -2.82 -11.71 -12.82
N LEU A 116 -2.01 -11.00 -12.03
CA LEU A 116 -1.06 -11.60 -11.10
C LEU A 116 -1.73 -12.00 -9.78
N ILE A 117 -2.72 -11.23 -9.31
CA ILE A 117 -3.46 -11.52 -8.07
C ILE A 117 -4.29 -12.80 -8.19
N GLU A 118 -4.95 -13.01 -9.34
CA GLU A 118 -5.87 -14.14 -9.54
C GLU A 118 -5.26 -15.52 -9.24
N PRO A 119 -4.11 -15.93 -9.82
CA PRO A 119 -3.51 -17.22 -9.48
C PRO A 119 -3.05 -17.29 -8.02
N LEU A 120 -2.52 -16.20 -7.44
CA LEU A 120 -2.11 -16.18 -6.04
C LEU A 120 -3.30 -16.45 -5.11
N TYR A 121 -4.45 -15.87 -5.41
CA TYR A 121 -5.66 -16.06 -4.62
C TYR A 121 -6.08 -17.54 -4.55
N TYR A 122 -6.01 -18.26 -5.67
CA TYR A 122 -6.35 -19.69 -5.71
C TYR A 122 -5.32 -20.59 -5.02
N ASP A 123 -4.13 -20.07 -4.74
CA ASP A 123 -3.08 -20.73 -3.97
C ASP A 123 -3.07 -20.30 -2.48
N ASP A 124 -4.10 -19.58 -2.01
CA ASP A 124 -4.17 -18.97 -0.66
C ASP A 124 -3.01 -18.00 -0.35
N LEU A 125 -2.50 -17.33 -1.39
CA LEU A 125 -1.41 -16.37 -1.34
C LEU A 125 -1.88 -14.95 -1.66
N THR A 126 -1.08 -13.97 -1.25
CA THR A 126 -1.31 -12.56 -1.54
C THR A 126 -0.09 -11.93 -2.21
N LEU A 127 -0.22 -10.67 -2.65
CA LEU A 127 0.93 -9.90 -3.14
C LEU A 127 2.04 -9.76 -2.08
N ALA A 128 1.71 -9.87 -0.79
CA ALA A 128 2.70 -9.83 0.30
C ALA A 128 3.54 -11.12 0.43
N ASP A 129 3.19 -12.20 -0.27
CA ASP A 129 3.89 -13.48 -0.23
C ASP A 129 4.92 -13.65 -1.36
N VAL A 130 5.03 -12.65 -2.24
CA VAL A 130 5.81 -12.77 -3.46
C VAL A 130 6.72 -11.57 -3.71
N LEU A 131 7.84 -11.83 -4.36
CA LEU A 131 8.70 -10.80 -4.92
C LEU A 131 8.24 -10.49 -6.34
N ILE A 132 7.63 -9.31 -6.52
CA ILE A 132 7.15 -8.83 -7.81
C ILE A 132 8.29 -8.19 -8.58
N THR A 133 8.35 -8.44 -9.88
CA THR A 133 9.21 -7.72 -10.83
C THR A 133 8.32 -7.01 -11.85
N ALA A 134 8.31 -5.68 -11.78
CA ALA A 134 7.64 -4.82 -12.75
C ALA A 134 8.62 -4.42 -13.86
N ILE A 135 8.23 -4.59 -15.13
CA ILE A 135 9.05 -4.27 -16.30
C ILE A 135 8.32 -3.27 -17.20
N ALA A 136 9.02 -2.23 -17.63
CA ALA A 136 8.52 -1.24 -18.58
C ALA A 136 8.52 -1.79 -20.02
N GLU A 137 7.36 -2.27 -20.47
CA GLU A 137 7.15 -2.80 -21.81
C GLU A 137 6.70 -1.70 -22.78
N LYS A 138 7.37 -1.60 -23.93
CA LYS A 138 7.03 -0.65 -24.99
C LYS A 138 5.79 -1.13 -25.75
N LYS A 139 4.83 -0.25 -25.97
CA LYS A 139 3.65 -0.45 -26.82
C LYS A 139 3.57 0.65 -27.88
N GLU A 140 2.94 0.34 -29.00
CA GLU A 140 2.69 1.28 -30.09
C GLU A 140 1.18 1.53 -30.24
N TYR A 141 0.79 2.78 -30.47
CA TYR A 141 -0.57 3.10 -30.90
C TYR A 141 -0.78 2.60 -32.33
N THR A 142 -1.59 1.56 -32.48
CA THR A 142 -1.89 0.96 -33.80
C THR A 142 -3.00 1.70 -34.56
N LYS A 143 -3.73 2.62 -33.89
CA LYS A 143 -4.95 3.26 -34.41
C LYS A 143 -4.77 4.68 -34.97
N ILE A 144 -3.62 5.33 -34.78
CA ILE A 144 -3.40 6.73 -35.16
C ILE A 144 -2.02 6.86 -35.84
N GLN A 145 -1.92 7.65 -36.91
CA GLN A 145 -0.65 8.00 -37.56
C GLN A 145 -0.28 9.47 -37.28
N PRO A 146 1.00 9.77 -36.95
CA PRO A 146 2.10 8.83 -36.73
C PRO A 146 1.89 7.99 -35.44
N LYS A 147 2.44 6.77 -35.43
CA LYS A 147 2.29 5.87 -34.28
C LYS A 147 2.95 6.47 -33.04
N GLY A 148 2.15 6.79 -32.03
CA GLY A 148 2.66 7.14 -30.70
C GLY A 148 3.26 5.91 -30.02
N VAL A 149 4.30 6.12 -29.21
CA VAL A 149 4.87 5.09 -28.32
C VAL A 149 4.43 5.40 -26.90
N TYR A 150 4.05 4.36 -26.15
CA TYR A 150 3.82 4.45 -24.71
C TYR A 150 4.36 3.20 -24.02
N TYR A 151 4.61 3.28 -22.72
CA TYR A 151 5.06 2.15 -21.93
C TYR A 151 3.99 1.74 -20.92
N ILE A 152 3.90 0.43 -20.69
CA ILE A 152 3.10 -0.14 -19.62
C ILE A 152 4.00 -0.98 -18.73
N ALA A 153 3.71 -1.03 -17.44
CA ALA A 153 4.28 -2.03 -16.55
C ALA A 153 3.61 -3.40 -16.78
N THR A 154 4.42 -4.43 -17.02
CA THR A 154 4.04 -5.84 -16.90
C THR A 154 4.70 -6.43 -15.67
N PHE A 155 4.08 -7.47 -15.10
CA PHE A 155 4.48 -8.00 -13.81
C PHE A 155 4.72 -9.51 -13.91
N SER A 156 5.78 -9.95 -13.25
CA SER A 156 6.03 -11.36 -12.94
C SER A 156 6.36 -11.48 -11.45
N TYR A 157 6.34 -12.70 -10.91
CA TYR A 157 6.67 -12.92 -9.51
C TYR A 157 7.51 -14.17 -9.29
N LYS A 158 8.16 -14.19 -8.13
CA LYS A 158 8.72 -15.39 -7.49
C LYS A 158 8.20 -15.45 -6.07
N MET A 159 8.14 -16.65 -5.49
CA MET A 159 7.83 -16.80 -4.08
C MET A 159 8.83 -16.01 -3.23
N GLY A 160 8.30 -15.24 -2.28
CA GLY A 160 9.10 -14.56 -1.27
C GLY A 160 9.68 -15.55 -0.27
N ASP A 161 10.71 -15.13 0.45
CA ASP A 161 11.19 -15.89 1.61
C ASP A 161 10.12 -15.86 2.72
N VAL A 162 9.80 -17.02 3.32
CA VAL A 162 8.69 -17.14 4.28
C VAL A 162 8.94 -16.33 5.54
N ALA A 163 10.18 -16.34 6.06
CA ALA A 163 10.53 -15.60 7.27
C ALA A 163 10.46 -14.10 7.02
N LYS A 164 10.98 -13.63 5.87
CA LYS A 164 10.90 -12.23 5.47
C LYS A 164 9.46 -11.78 5.24
N SER A 165 8.64 -12.59 4.55
CA SER A 165 7.24 -12.29 4.29
C SER A 165 6.45 -12.16 5.59
N THR A 166 6.72 -13.05 6.56
CA THR A 166 6.12 -12.99 7.90
C THR A 166 6.52 -11.72 8.65
N GLU A 167 7.82 -11.37 8.64
CA GLU A 167 8.32 -10.14 9.25
C GLU A 167 7.66 -8.89 8.64
N LEU A 168 7.58 -8.82 7.30
CA LEU A 168 7.02 -7.68 6.59
C LEU A 168 5.50 -7.55 6.80
N LYS A 169 4.76 -8.67 6.79
CA LYS A 169 3.32 -8.69 7.09
C LYS A 169 3.03 -8.22 8.51
N GLN A 170 3.85 -8.66 9.47
CA GLN A 170 3.70 -8.23 10.86
C GLN A 170 4.03 -6.75 11.04
N PHE A 171 5.05 -6.24 10.34
CA PHE A 171 5.34 -4.81 10.34
C PHE A 171 4.16 -4.01 9.75
N SER A 172 3.65 -4.40 8.58
CA SER A 172 2.61 -3.62 7.91
C SER A 172 1.23 -3.70 8.55
N SER A 173 0.92 -4.76 9.32
CA SER A 173 -0.34 -4.83 10.07
C SER A 173 -0.38 -3.90 11.28
N GLU A 174 0.80 -3.47 11.77
CA GLU A 174 0.92 -2.65 12.98
C GLU A 174 1.28 -1.18 12.70
N VAL A 175 1.69 -0.86 11.47
CA VAL A 175 2.05 0.50 11.05
C VAL A 175 0.97 1.08 10.14
N LYS A 176 0.62 2.34 10.34
CA LYS A 176 -0.33 3.09 9.50
C LYS A 176 0.30 3.44 8.15
N ILE A 177 0.24 2.51 7.20
CA ILE A 177 0.84 2.71 5.87
C ILE A 177 -0.15 3.42 4.95
N PHE A 178 0.21 4.63 4.52
CA PHE A 178 -0.55 5.43 3.56
C PHE A 178 0.34 6.50 2.91
N ARG A 179 -0.20 7.17 1.89
CA ARG A 179 0.43 8.34 1.28
C ARG A 179 -0.55 9.49 1.28
N GLN A 180 -0.21 10.58 1.98
CA GLN A 180 -1.10 11.72 2.15
C GLN A 180 -1.48 12.37 0.82
N GLU A 181 -0.53 12.47 -0.12
CA GLU A 181 -0.72 13.12 -1.42
C GLU A 181 -1.74 12.40 -2.34
N THR A 182 -2.00 11.12 -2.11
CA THR A 182 -2.91 10.31 -2.95
C THR A 182 -4.23 10.00 -2.24
N LEU A 183 -4.46 10.53 -1.03
CA LEU A 183 -5.68 10.32 -0.27
C LEU A 183 -6.76 11.33 -0.64
N THR A 184 -7.98 10.82 -0.82
CA THR A 184 -9.21 11.60 -0.93
C THR A 184 -10.32 10.89 -0.15
N ASP A 185 -11.35 11.63 0.19
CA ASP A 185 -12.58 11.17 0.83
C ASP A 185 -13.54 10.46 -0.15
N ILE A 186 -13.39 10.69 -1.45
CA ILE A 186 -14.25 10.14 -2.51
C ILE A 186 -13.68 8.89 -3.19
N ALA A 187 -12.49 8.41 -2.80
CA ALA A 187 -11.84 7.28 -3.43
C ALA A 187 -12.67 5.98 -3.32
N SER A 188 -13.03 5.39 -4.46
CA SER A 188 -13.71 4.09 -4.50
C SER A 188 -12.69 2.95 -4.45
N VAL A 189 -12.45 2.41 -3.25
CA VAL A 189 -11.50 1.29 -3.04
C VAL A 189 -12.12 -0.04 -3.47
N LYS A 190 -11.44 -0.78 -4.35
CA LYS A 190 -11.83 -2.12 -4.81
C LYS A 190 -11.24 -3.22 -3.94
N THR A 191 -9.96 -3.09 -3.60
CA THR A 191 -9.26 -4.02 -2.71
C THR A 191 -8.14 -3.27 -1.99
N ALA A 192 -7.86 -3.67 -0.76
CA ALA A 192 -6.77 -3.14 0.03
C ALA A 192 -6.20 -4.23 0.93
N PHE A 193 -4.93 -4.08 1.30
CA PHE A 193 -4.26 -4.92 2.27
C PHE A 193 -3.29 -4.06 3.07
N ASN A 194 -3.43 -4.06 4.40
CA ASN A 194 -2.63 -3.27 5.34
C ASN A 194 -2.47 -1.78 4.97
N PHE A 195 -3.38 -1.25 4.16
CA PHE A 195 -3.48 0.17 3.82
C PHE A 195 -4.35 0.86 4.85
N TYR A 196 -3.87 1.97 5.40
CA TYR A 196 -4.58 2.76 6.38
C TYR A 196 -5.21 3.99 5.71
N ASN A 197 -6.52 4.17 5.83
CA ASN A 197 -7.17 5.40 5.38
C ASN A 197 -7.47 6.30 6.60
N PRO A 198 -6.71 7.38 6.86
CA PRO A 198 -6.97 8.30 7.96
C PRO A 198 -8.31 9.04 7.82
N LEU A 199 -8.86 9.16 6.61
CA LEU A 199 -10.10 9.91 6.35
C LEU A 199 -11.36 9.12 6.75
N LEU A 200 -11.25 7.80 6.87
CA LEU A 200 -12.37 6.96 7.37
C LEU A 200 -12.47 6.99 8.89
N GLN A 201 -11.45 7.48 9.60
CA GLN A 201 -11.49 7.66 11.05
C GLN A 201 -11.97 9.08 11.36
N GLY A 202 -13.25 9.33 11.12
CA GLY A 202 -13.89 10.62 11.33
C GLY A 202 -15.41 10.55 11.54
N GLU A 203 -16.07 9.48 11.11
CA GLU A 203 -17.48 9.25 11.40
C GLU A 203 -17.61 7.98 12.22
N ALA A 204 -17.97 8.12 13.49
CA ALA A 204 -18.88 7.13 14.05
C ALA A 204 -20.07 7.12 13.08
N LEU A 205 -20.40 5.96 12.49
CA LEU A 205 -21.68 5.79 11.81
C LEU A 205 -22.72 6.42 12.75
N GLU A 206 -23.33 7.53 12.34
CA GLU A 206 -24.42 8.11 13.11
C GLU A 206 -25.37 6.95 13.35
N ALA A 207 -25.62 6.63 14.63
CA ALA A 207 -26.59 5.62 14.96
C ALA A 207 -27.85 6.00 14.19
N LEU A 208 -28.41 5.04 13.44
CA LEU A 208 -29.64 5.28 12.70
C LEU A 208 -30.63 5.94 13.65
N PRO A 209 -31.36 6.99 13.22
CA PRO A 209 -32.32 7.68 14.07
C PRO A 209 -33.19 6.66 14.78
N GLU A 210 -33.52 6.91 16.05
CA GLU A 210 -34.28 5.96 16.86
C GLU A 210 -35.56 5.52 16.12
N GLY A 211 -35.67 4.21 15.86
CA GLY A 211 -36.77 3.64 15.07
C GLY A 211 -36.46 3.34 13.59
N VAL A 212 -35.27 3.69 13.08
CA VAL A 212 -34.85 3.35 11.71
C VAL A 212 -34.04 2.06 11.72
N ALA A 213 -34.62 0.99 11.16
CA ALA A 213 -33.93 -0.28 10.97
C ALA A 213 -33.10 -0.26 9.67
N TYR A 214 -31.96 -0.95 9.66
CA TYR A 214 -31.09 -1.10 8.48
C TYR A 214 -31.83 -1.64 7.24
N SER A 215 -32.88 -2.46 7.43
CA SER A 215 -33.74 -2.92 6.34
C SER A 215 -34.46 -1.76 5.65
N GLY A 216 -35.00 -0.81 6.40
CA GLY A 216 -35.69 0.36 5.84
C GLY A 216 -34.74 1.31 5.08
N VAL A 217 -33.47 1.37 5.49
CA VAL A 217 -32.44 2.12 4.74
C VAL A 217 -32.11 1.42 3.42
N ARG A 218 -31.99 0.08 3.44
CA ARG A 218 -31.71 -0.71 2.24
C ARG A 218 -32.85 -0.63 1.22
N ASP A 219 -34.10 -0.71 1.69
CA ASP A 219 -35.28 -0.61 0.83
C ASP A 219 -35.37 0.79 0.17
N ALA A 220 -35.08 1.85 0.92
CA ALA A 220 -35.04 3.21 0.39
C ALA A 220 -33.92 3.43 -0.66
N VAL A 221 -32.75 2.81 -0.45
CA VAL A 221 -31.65 2.85 -1.43
C VAL A 221 -32.05 2.08 -2.70
N GLU A 222 -32.63 0.89 -2.57
CA GLU A 222 -33.10 0.11 -3.72
C GLU A 222 -34.20 0.87 -4.50
N GLU A 223 -35.11 1.57 -3.83
CA GLU A 223 -36.15 2.39 -4.46
C GLU A 223 -35.55 3.57 -5.27
N VAL A 224 -34.54 4.26 -4.74
CA VAL A 224 -33.82 5.33 -5.46
C VAL A 224 -33.08 4.79 -6.69
N TYR A 225 -32.53 3.57 -6.63
CA TYR A 225 -31.82 2.96 -7.76
C TYR A 225 -32.74 2.32 -8.81
N GLN A 226 -33.98 1.98 -8.47
CA GLN A 226 -34.98 1.50 -9.44
C GLN A 226 -35.57 2.63 -10.30
N ILE A 227 -35.57 3.88 -9.81
CA ILE A 227 -36.05 5.05 -10.58
C ILE A 227 -35.07 5.43 -11.72
N GLY A 228 -33.82 4.95 -11.68
CA GLY A 228 -32.78 5.28 -12.67
C GLY A 228 -32.67 4.37 -13.90
N ASN A 229 -33.38 3.23 -13.94
CA ASN A 229 -33.21 2.20 -14.99
C ASN A 229 -34.51 1.85 -15.75
N GLY A 230 -35.51 2.74 -15.72
CA GLY A 230 -36.76 2.53 -16.44
C GLY A 230 -37.33 3.83 -16.98
N GLU A 231 -36.69 4.40 -18.01
CA GLU A 231 -37.31 5.11 -19.14
C GLU A 231 -36.22 5.80 -20.00
N ALA A 232 -35.77 5.07 -21.03
CA ALA A 232 -35.36 5.57 -22.35
C ALA A 232 -35.28 4.40 -23.34
#